data_AF-A0A2D5BTY0-F1
#
_entry.id   AF-A0A2D5BTY0-F1
#
_cell.length_a   1.000
_cell.length_b   1.000
_cell.length_c   1.000
_cell.angle_alpha   90.00
_cell.angle_beta   90.00
_cell.angle_gamma   90.00
#
_symmetry.space_group_name_H-M   'P 1'
#
loop_
_entity.id
_entity.type
_entity.pdbx_description
1 polymer ?
#
loop_
_entity_poly.entity_id
_entity_poly.type
_entity_poly.pdbx_seq_one_letter_code
_entity_poly.pdbx_strand_id
1 'polypeptide(L)' 'MKATLPDLSQLLSEGKKAGYVTYGQLNRAIPPDVREADLLEGIISRIQKQGIEIIDEEDAEERGLLLNKAKREK' A
#
# COMPACT_ATOMS: atom_id res chain seq x y z
N MET A 1 -4.29 10.10 21.16
CA MET A 1 -4.75 8.73 20.85
C MET A 1 -3.66 8.09 20.00
N LYS A 2 -3.06 6.97 20.42
CA LYS A 2 -2.10 6.25 19.57
C LYS A 2 -2.90 5.76 18.37
N ALA A 3 -2.64 6.30 17.18
CA ALA A 3 -3.09 5.68 15.96
C ALA A 3 -2.51 4.28 15.97
N THR A 4 -3.33 3.29 16.29
CA THR A 4 -3.03 1.93 15.91
C THR A 4 -2.81 1.98 14.39
N LEU A 5 -1.86 1.21 13.88
CA LEU A 5 -1.58 1.06 12.45
C LEU A 5 -2.31 -0.18 11.89
N PRO A 6 -3.64 -0.39 12.09
CA PRO A 6 -4.29 -1.56 11.53
C PRO A 6 -4.23 -1.50 10.00
N ASP A 7 -4.33 -0.29 9.43
CA ASP A 7 -4.35 -0.08 7.98
C ASP A 7 -3.00 -0.36 7.33
N LEU A 8 -1.87 0.03 7.94
CA LEU A 8 -0.55 -0.28 7.39
C LEU A 8 -0.23 -1.78 7.48
N SER A 9 -0.57 -2.41 8.60
CA SER A 9 -0.34 -3.85 8.78
C SER A 9 -1.17 -4.67 7.79
N GLN A 10 -2.41 -4.26 7.55
CA GLN A 10 -3.27 -4.87 6.54
C GLN A 10 -2.74 -4.61 5.12
N LEU A 11 -2.32 -3.37 4.83
CA LEU A 11 -1.73 -3.01 3.54
C LEU A 11 -0.48 -3.83 3.22
N LEU A 12 0.42 -4.02 4.18
CA LEU A 12 1.60 -4.85 4.00
C LEU A 12 1.23 -6.32 3.72
N SER A 13 0.20 -6.84 4.38
CA SER A 13 -0.28 -8.21 4.18
C SER A 13 -0.91 -8.39 2.80
N GLU A 14 -1.74 -7.44 2.36
CA GLU A 14 -2.34 -7.40 1.02
C GLU A 14 -1.27 -7.22 -0.06
N GLY A 15 -0.36 -6.27 0.14
CA GLY A 15 0.76 -5.97 -0.75
C GLY A 15 1.71 -7.15 -0.91
N LYS A 16 1.98 -7.89 0.17
CA LYS A 16 2.79 -9.10 0.12
C LYS A 16 2.12 -10.23 -0.66
N LYS A 17 0.78 -10.33 -0.63
CA LYS A 17 0.03 -11.31 -1.43
C LYS A 17 -0.06 -10.91 -2.90
N ALA A 18 -0.22 -9.61 -3.16
CA ALA A 18 -0.34 -9.05 -4.50
C ALA A 18 1.02 -8.89 -5.20
N GLY A 19 2.11 -8.78 -4.43
CA GLY A 19 3.45 -8.42 -4.90
C GLY A 19 3.64 -6.91 -5.11
N TYR A 20 2.60 -6.10 -4.92
CA TYR A 20 2.63 -4.66 -5.11
C TYR A 20 1.66 -3.93 -4.17
N VAL A 21 1.90 -2.64 -3.93
CA VAL A 21 0.97 -1.70 -3.28
C VAL A 21 0.90 -0.42 -4.09
N THR A 22 -0.24 0.29 -4.03
CA THR A 22 -0.35 1.57 -4.71
C THR A 22 0.03 2.75 -3.81
N TYR A 23 0.57 3.83 -4.38
CA TYR A 23 0.80 5.08 -3.62
C TYR A 23 -0.48 5.59 -2.94
N GLY A 24 -1.62 5.47 -3.62
CA GLY A 24 -2.93 5.80 -3.05
C GLY A 24 -3.27 4.95 -1.81
N GLN A 25 -3.01 3.64 -1.85
CA GLN A 25 -3.20 2.77 -0.69
C GLN A 25 -2.22 3.09 0.44
N LEU A 26 -0.95 3.33 0.12
CA LEU A 26 0.08 3.70 1.08
C LEU A 26 -0.30 5.00 1.81
N ASN A 27 -0.69 6.04 1.07
CA ASN A 27 -1.06 7.33 1.65
C ASN A 27 -2.38 7.30 2.47
N ARG A 28 -3.23 6.29 2.26
CA ARG A 28 -4.44 6.03 3.06
C ARG A 28 -4.14 5.24 4.33
N ALA A 29 -3.17 4.34 4.28
CA ALA A 29 -2.77 3.50 5.41
C ALA A 29 -1.82 4.19 6.40
N ILE A 30 -1.20 5.29 5.97
CA ILE A 30 -0.28 6.08 6.78
C ILE A 30 -1.03 7.28 7.40
N PRO A 31 -0.89 7.52 8.73
CA PRO A 31 -1.43 8.71 9.39
C PRO A 31 -0.86 10.02 8.81
N PRO A 32 -1.62 11.13 8.85
CA PRO A 32 -1.17 12.41 8.31
C PRO A 32 0.10 12.97 8.97
N ASP A 33 0.35 12.61 10.23
CA ASP A 33 1.54 12.88 11.03
C ASP A 33 2.79 12.13 10.55
N VAL A 34 2.62 11.04 9.78
CA VAL A 34 3.72 10.23 9.22
C VAL A 34 3.93 10.54 7.73
N ARG A 35 3.19 11.51 7.17
CA ARG A 35 3.38 12.00 5.78
C ARG A 35 4.61 12.88 5.59
N GLU A 36 5.44 13.03 6.62
CA GLU A 36 6.76 13.65 6.46
C GLU A 36 7.59 12.84 5.46
N ALA A 37 8.22 13.53 4.51
CA ALA A 37 8.94 12.91 3.39
C ALA A 37 10.00 11.89 3.88
N ASP A 38 10.73 12.21 4.94
CA ASP A 38 11.76 11.36 5.54
C ASP A 38 11.18 10.04 6.08
N LEU A 39 10.01 10.09 6.71
CA LEU A 39 9.34 8.90 7.26
C LEU A 39 8.73 8.04 6.15
N LEU A 40 8.15 8.70 5.15
CA LEU A 40 7.57 8.03 3.99
C LEU A 40 8.65 7.26 3.22
N GLU A 41 9.80 7.88 2.97
CA GLU A 41 10.94 7.23 2.30
C GLU A 41 11.43 6.00 3.08
N GLY A 42 11.47 6.09 4.41
CA GLY A 42 11.78 4.96 5.29
C GLY A 42 10.78 3.80 5.18
N ILE A 43 9.49 4.09 5.03
CA ILE A 43 8.44 3.09 4.84
C ILE A 43 8.55 2.47 3.44
N ILE A 44 8.73 3.28 2.40
CA ILE A 44 8.93 2.85 1.00
C ILE A 44 10.10 1.87 0.93
N SER A 45 11.24 2.21 1.53
CA SER A 45 12.42 1.34 1.58
C SER A 45 12.14 0.02 2.31
N ARG A 46 11.35 0.05 3.40
CA ARG A 46 10.96 -1.18 4.11
C ARG A 46 10.05 -2.07 3.28
N ILE A 47 9.08 -1.49 2.57
CA ILE A 47 8.16 -2.21 1.68
C ILE A 47 8.94 -2.89 0.55
N GLN A 48 9.83 -2.16 -0.12
CA GLN A 48 10.69 -2.70 -1.17
C GLN A 48 11.60 -3.82 -0.66
N LYS A 49 12.16 -3.68 0.55
CA LYS A 49 12.96 -4.75 1.20
C LYS A 49 12.16 -6.02 1.49
N GLN A 50 10.84 -5.94 1.62
CA GLN A 50 9.98 -7.11 1.77
C GLN A 50 9.59 -7.76 0.42
N GLY A 51 10.08 -7.22 -0.70
CA GLY A 51 9.77 -7.71 -2.04
C GLY A 51 8.41 -7.23 -2.55
N ILE A 52 7.93 -6.09 -2.07
CA ILE A 52 6.67 -5.48 -2.50
C ILE A 52 7.01 -4.27 -3.39
N GLU A 53 6.49 -4.25 -4.61
CA GLU A 53 6.62 -3.14 -5.55
C GLU A 53 5.66 -2.00 -5.17
N ILE A 54 6.08 -0.74 -5.32
CA ILE A 54 5.18 0.40 -5.12
C ILE A 54 4.94 1.01 -6.49
N ILE A 55 3.67 1.02 -6.90
CA ILE A 55 3.24 1.51 -8.21
C ILE A 55 2.15 2.57 -8.04
N ASP A 56 1.85 3.34 -9.09
CA ASP A 56 0.72 4.26 -9.05
C ASP A 56 -0.62 3.53 -9.19
N GLU A 57 -1.72 4.17 -8.76
CA GLU A 57 -3.05 3.59 -8.98
C GLU A 57 -3.35 3.44 -10.48
N GLU A 58 -2.86 4.36 -11.32
CA GLU A 58 -2.94 4.29 -12.78
C GLU A 58 -2.14 3.10 -13.34
N ASP A 59 -0.91 2.87 -12.88
CA ASP A 59 -0.10 1.71 -13.27
C ASP A 59 -0.76 0.38 -12.87
N ALA A 60 -1.36 0.34 -11.69
CA ALA A 60 -2.09 -0.83 -11.22
C ALA A 60 -3.34 -1.09 -12.09
N GLU A 61 -4.00 -0.04 -12.57
CA GLU A 61 -5.13 -0.12 -13.48
C GLU A 61 -4.70 -0.58 -14.88
N GLU A 62 -3.64 0.02 -15.44
CA GLU A 62 -3.10 -0.30 -16.75
C GLU A 62 -2.59 -1.75 -16.82
N ARG A 63 -1.93 -2.22 -15.75
CA ARG A 63 -1.47 -3.62 -15.62
C ARG A 63 -2.63 -4.60 -15.33
N GLY A 64 -3.87 -4.12 -15.21
CA GLY A 64 -5.04 -4.94 -14.88
C GLY A 64 -5.00 -5.55 -13.48
N LEU A 65 -4.17 -5.02 -12.58
CA LEU A 65 -3.97 -5.57 -11.25
C LEU A 65 -5.13 -5.24 -10.30
N LEU A 66 -5.90 -4.18 -10.61
CA LEU A 66 -7.11 -3.78 -9.89
C LEU A 66 -8.34 -4.69 -10.19
N LEU A 67 -8.25 -5.61 -11.14
CA LEU A 67 -9.36 -6.47 -11.61
C LEU A 67 -9.89 -7.47 -10.56
N ASN A 68 -9.21 -7.64 -9.42
CA ASN A 68 -9.61 -8.61 -8.39
C ASN A 68 -10.70 -8.13 -7.42
N LYS A 69 -11.09 -6.85 -7.41
CA LYS A 69 -12.19 -6.36 -6.56
C LYS A 69 -13.59 -6.74 -7.06
N ALA A 70 -13.75 -7.09 -8.33
CA ALA A 70 -15.06 -7.36 -8.94
C ALA A 70 -15.63 -8.78 -8.70
N LYS A 71 -14.93 -9.65 -7.94
CA LYS A 71 -15.36 -11.06 -7.74
C LYS A 71 -15.84 -11.42 -6.32
N ARG A 72 -15.99 -10.44 -5.40
CA ARG A 72 -16.53 -10.71 -4.04
C ARG A 72 -18.02 -10.42 -3.87
N GLU A 73 -18.73 -10.08 -4.93
CA GLU A 73 -20.20 -10.03 -4.96
C GLU A 73 -20.72 -11.14 -5.87
N LYS A 74 -20.73 -12.38 -5.35
CA LYS A 74 -21.61 -13.44 -5.86
C LYS A 74 -21.98 -14.40 -4.75
#